data_AF-A0AAN8KSP6-F1
#
_entry.id   AF-A0AAN8KSP6-F1
#
_cell.length_a   1.000
_cell.length_b   1.000
_cell.length_c   1.000
_cell.angle_alpha   90.00
_cell.angle_beta   90.00
_cell.angle_gamma   90.00
#
_symmetry.space_group_name_H-M   'P 1'
#
loop_
_entity.id
_entity.type
_entity.pdbx_description
1 polymer ?
#
loop_
_entity_poly.entity_id
_entity_poly.type
_entity_poly.pdbx_seq_one_letter_code
_entity_poly.pdbx_strand_id
1 'polypeptide(L)'
;MKRLSCVSTPSSVPHPANTSIPTGQGFINKHRMDLEMRLGLLQPILMCLHHQRVLKDQEREEVVSQPTKTKQIQTLLDMVVKKGARAQDHFYRALKEADPYLVEDLEEKTSCPEQAGV
;
A
#
# COMPACT_ATOMS: atom_id res chain seq x y z
N MET A 1 43.41 -7.29 -30.98
CA MET A 1 42.21 -6.43 -31.08
C MET A 1 41.14 -7.26 -31.80
N LYS A 2 39.99 -7.72 -31.28
CA LYS A 2 39.06 -7.37 -30.19
C LYS A 2 38.59 -8.66 -29.48
N ARG A 3 38.23 -8.56 -28.19
CA ARG A 3 37.34 -9.51 -27.46
C ARG A 3 35.89 -9.27 -27.87
N LEU A 4 35.02 -10.29 -27.76
CA LEU A 4 33.63 -10.26 -27.21
C LEU A 4 33.03 -11.68 -27.38
N SER A 5 33.06 -12.57 -26.39
CA SER A 5 32.16 -12.77 -25.24
C SER A 5 30.71 -13.17 -25.57
N CYS A 6 30.35 -14.33 -25.01
CA CYS A 6 29.07 -15.01 -24.91
C CYS A 6 27.90 -14.12 -24.46
N VAL A 7 26.71 -14.39 -25.01
CA VAL A 7 25.46 -14.13 -24.30
C VAL A 7 24.69 -15.44 -24.19
N SER A 8 24.75 -16.01 -22.98
CA SER A 8 23.87 -17.06 -22.53
C SER A 8 22.47 -16.47 -22.46
N THR A 9 21.51 -17.12 -23.10
CA THR A 9 20.08 -16.89 -22.89
C THR A 9 19.71 -17.35 -21.47
N PRO A 10 19.17 -16.48 -20.60
CA PRO A 10 18.43 -16.97 -19.46
C PRO A 10 17.01 -17.28 -19.94
N SER A 11 16.72 -18.58 -20.00
CA SER A 11 15.38 -19.14 -19.99
C SER A 11 14.59 -18.53 -18.83
N SER A 12 13.47 -17.87 -19.12
CA SER A 12 12.51 -17.46 -18.10
C SER A 12 11.17 -18.11 -18.40
N VAL A 13 11.02 -19.28 -17.81
CA VAL A 13 9.77 -20.02 -17.64
C VAL A 13 8.70 -19.12 -17.01
N PRO A 14 7.45 -19.10 -17.52
CA PRO A 14 6.35 -18.48 -16.80
C PRO A 14 5.92 -19.45 -15.70
N HIS A 15 6.31 -19.15 -14.45
CA HIS A 15 5.77 -19.85 -13.28
C HIS A 15 4.43 -19.20 -12.89
N PRO A 16 3.30 -19.94 -12.89
CA PRO A 16 2.10 -19.55 -12.17
C PRO A 16 2.21 -20.14 -10.76
N ALA A 17 3.02 -19.52 -9.91
CA ALA A 17 2.94 -19.76 -8.46
C ALA A 17 2.32 -18.51 -7.87
N ASN A 18 1.03 -18.63 -7.52
CA ASN A 18 0.26 -17.68 -6.76
C ASN A 18 0.85 -17.57 -5.34
N THR A 19 2.07 -17.05 -5.21
CA THR A 19 2.52 -16.40 -3.98
C THR A 19 1.87 -15.04 -4.00
N SER A 20 0.64 -14.98 -3.49
CA SER A 20 0.03 -13.74 -3.05
C SER A 20 0.87 -13.21 -1.89
N ILE A 21 2.07 -12.70 -2.19
CA ILE A 21 2.67 -11.70 -1.32
C ILE A 21 1.55 -10.67 -1.16
N PRO A 22 1.11 -10.34 0.08
CA PRO A 22 0.16 -9.26 0.27
C PRO A 22 0.87 -7.99 -0.17
N THR A 23 0.79 -7.71 -1.47
CA THR A 23 1.19 -6.45 -2.04
C THR A 23 0.19 -5.45 -1.54
N GLY A 24 0.66 -4.24 -1.20
CA GLY A 24 -0.24 -3.15 -0.84
C GLY A 24 -1.28 -2.85 -1.93
N GLN A 25 -1.03 -3.35 -3.16
CA GLN A 25 -1.93 -3.34 -4.29
C GLN A 25 -3.30 -3.95 -3.96
N GLY A 26 -4.31 -3.08 -3.84
CA GLY A 26 -5.69 -3.48 -3.55
C GLY A 26 -6.02 -3.55 -2.06
N PHE A 27 -5.01 -3.58 -1.16
CA PHE A 27 -5.23 -3.53 0.28
C PHE A 27 -6.02 -2.28 0.68
N ILE A 28 -5.60 -1.11 0.17
CA ILE A 28 -6.28 0.14 0.44
C ILE A 28 -7.72 0.09 -0.04
N ASN A 29 -7.98 -0.37 -1.26
CA ASN A 29 -9.34 -0.40 -1.81
C ASN A 29 -10.27 -1.38 -1.07
N LYS A 30 -9.71 -2.49 -0.58
CA LYS A 30 -10.42 -3.50 0.21
C LYS A 30 -10.76 -3.01 1.61
N HIS A 31 -9.88 -2.20 2.21
CA HIS A 31 -9.97 -1.75 3.60
C HIS A 31 -10.31 -0.27 3.76
N ARG A 32 -10.82 0.40 2.72
CA ARG A 32 -11.02 1.86 2.74
C ARG A 32 -11.78 2.33 3.96
N MET A 33 -12.91 1.71 4.26
CA MET A 33 -13.79 2.15 5.35
C MET A 33 -13.14 1.97 6.72
N ASP A 34 -12.51 0.82 6.98
CA ASP A 34 -11.80 0.61 8.23
C ASP A 34 -10.61 1.57 8.37
N LEU A 35 -9.86 1.83 7.29
CA LEU A 35 -8.76 2.81 7.30
C LEU A 35 -9.30 4.22 7.62
N GLU A 36 -10.39 4.66 6.99
CA GLU A 36 -10.96 5.99 7.25
C GLU A 36 -11.46 6.17 8.70
N MET A 37 -11.92 5.08 9.33
CA MET A 37 -12.49 5.10 10.68
C MET A 37 -11.46 4.85 11.78
N ARG A 38 -10.51 3.94 11.55
CA ARG A 38 -9.55 3.47 12.57
C ARG A 38 -8.16 4.08 12.45
N LEU A 39 -7.79 4.64 11.29
CA LEU A 39 -6.46 5.21 11.08
C LEU A 39 -6.30 6.50 11.90
N GLY A 40 -5.86 6.36 13.15
CA GLY A 40 -5.61 7.50 14.04
C GLY A 40 -4.29 8.23 13.75
N LEU A 41 -3.32 7.54 13.16
CA LEU A 41 -1.93 7.97 13.01
C LEU A 41 -1.60 8.40 11.57
N LEU A 42 -2.29 9.42 11.06
CA LEU A 42 -2.08 9.91 9.70
C LEU A 42 -0.70 10.56 9.48
N GLN A 43 -0.21 11.34 10.45
CA GLN A 43 1.05 12.09 10.31
C GLN A 43 2.29 11.23 10.03
N PRO A 44 2.57 10.15 10.79
CA PRO A 44 3.74 9.31 10.52
C PRO A 44 3.65 8.66 9.13
N ILE A 45 2.46 8.24 8.71
CA ILE A 45 2.23 7.66 7.38
C ILE A 45 2.50 8.69 6.27
N LEU A 46 1.99 9.92 6.42
CA LEU A 46 2.29 11.03 5.52
C LEU A 46 3.78 11.36 5.45
N MET A 47 4.50 11.25 6.57
CA MET A 47 5.94 11.51 6.62
C MET A 47 6.74 10.42 5.91
N CYS A 48 6.42 9.15 6.14
CA CYS A 48 7.02 8.03 5.43
C CYS A 48 6.78 8.14 3.92
N LEU A 49 5.54 8.43 3.49
CA LEU A 49 5.22 8.58 2.07
C LEU A 49 5.93 9.77 1.40
N HIS A 50 6.08 10.87 2.14
CA HIS A 50 6.83 12.02 1.64
C HIS A 50 8.33 11.72 1.52
N HIS A 51 8.90 11.07 2.53
CA HIS A 51 10.31 10.68 2.55
C HIS A 51 10.64 9.69 1.41
N GLN A 52 9.74 8.76 1.13
CA GLN A 52 9.84 7.80 0.02
C GLN A 52 9.55 8.44 -1.35
N ARG A 53 9.37 9.77 -1.42
CA ARG A 53 9.03 10.53 -2.65
C ARG A 53 7.75 10.05 -3.33
N VAL A 54 6.88 9.36 -2.60
CA VAL A 54 5.57 8.92 -3.10
C VAL A 54 4.63 10.11 -3.18
N LEU A 55 4.61 10.95 -2.13
CA LEU A 55 3.91 12.22 -2.13
C LEU A 55 4.91 13.37 -2.32
N LYS A 56 4.53 14.36 -3.12
CA LYS A 56 5.22 15.64 -3.23
C LYS A 56 4.72 16.60 -2.14
N ASP A 57 5.45 17.69 -1.90
CA ASP A 57 5.06 18.71 -0.92
C ASP A 57 3.64 19.25 -1.17
N GLN A 58 3.30 19.54 -2.43
CA GLN A 58 1.96 20.00 -2.81
C GLN A 58 0.85 18.99 -2.46
N GLU A 59 1.13 17.70 -2.68
CA GLU A 59 0.18 16.62 -2.43
C GLU A 59 -0.02 16.40 -0.94
N ARG A 60 1.08 16.49 -0.18
CA ARG A 60 1.03 16.48 1.28
C ARG A 60 0.19 17.66 1.77
N GLU A 61 0.44 18.87 1.28
CA GLU A 61 -0.31 20.06 1.68
C GLU A 61 -1.80 19.92 1.37
N GLU A 62 -2.17 19.38 0.20
CA GLU A 62 -3.57 19.10 -0.15
C GLU A 62 -4.24 18.14 0.85
N VAL A 63 -3.51 17.12 1.32
CA VAL A 63 -3.99 16.22 2.37
C VAL A 63 -4.13 16.98 3.69
N VAL A 64 -3.13 17.73 4.14
CA VAL A 64 -3.17 18.40 5.46
C VAL A 64 -4.21 19.54 5.49
N SER A 65 -4.48 20.15 4.34
CA SER A 65 -5.45 21.24 4.15
C SER A 65 -6.91 20.78 4.34
N GLN A 66 -7.19 19.46 4.32
CA GLN A 66 -8.55 18.99 4.55
C GLN A 66 -9.04 19.30 5.98
N PRO A 67 -10.33 19.68 6.14
CA PRO A 67 -10.85 20.22 7.38
C PRO A 67 -11.00 19.18 8.50
N THR A 68 -11.10 17.89 8.16
CA THR A 68 -11.31 16.80 9.12
C THR A 68 -10.33 15.67 8.86
N LYS A 69 -9.87 14.99 9.92
CA LYS A 69 -8.95 13.84 9.80
C LYS A 69 -9.45 12.80 8.83
N THR A 70 -10.74 12.45 8.86
CA THR A 70 -11.35 11.49 7.93
C THR A 70 -11.21 11.95 6.49
N LYS A 71 -11.41 13.24 6.19
CA LYS A 71 -11.18 13.79 4.84
C LYS A 71 -9.70 13.75 4.45
N GLN A 72 -8.79 14.06 5.38
CA GLN A 72 -7.35 13.94 5.14
C GLN A 72 -6.99 12.50 4.75
N ILE A 73 -7.50 11.51 5.50
CA ILE A 73 -7.29 10.09 5.23
C ILE A 73 -7.89 9.71 3.87
N GLN A 74 -9.14 10.08 3.58
CA GLN A 74 -9.78 9.83 2.29
C GLN A 74 -8.95 10.35 1.11
N THR A 75 -8.49 11.61 1.19
CA THR A 75 -7.65 12.22 0.15
C THR A 75 -6.35 11.46 0.01
N LEU A 76 -5.68 11.12 1.10
CA LEU A 76 -4.45 10.33 1.07
C LEU A 76 -4.65 8.98 0.37
N LEU A 77 -5.68 8.22 0.75
CA LEU A 77 -5.97 6.91 0.18
C LEU A 77 -6.26 7.03 -1.33
N ASP A 78 -7.02 8.03 -1.76
CA ASP A 78 -7.32 8.27 -3.17
C ASP A 78 -6.05 8.57 -3.99
N MET A 79 -5.18 9.44 -3.48
CA MET A 79 -3.91 9.77 -4.13
C MET A 79 -2.97 8.56 -4.25
N VAL A 80 -2.87 7.77 -3.18
CA VAL A 80 -2.03 6.57 -3.14
C VAL A 80 -2.55 5.52 -4.12
N VAL A 81 -3.88 5.36 -4.22
CA VAL A 81 -4.50 4.47 -5.21
C VAL A 81 -4.23 4.95 -6.63
N LYS A 82 -4.42 6.25 -6.91
CA LYS A 82 -4.16 6.86 -8.23
C LYS A 82 -2.71 6.76 -8.69
N LYS A 83 -1.74 6.82 -7.78
CA LYS A 83 -0.31 6.65 -8.10
C LYS A 83 0.06 5.20 -8.45
N GLY A 84 -0.76 4.24 -8.06
CA GLY A 84 -0.61 2.83 -8.42
C GLY A 84 0.11 1.99 -7.37
N ALA A 85 0.42 0.73 -7.74
CA ALA A 85 0.83 -0.33 -6.83
C ALA A 85 2.00 0.06 -5.91
N ARG A 86 3.06 0.67 -6.45
CA ARG A 86 4.25 1.07 -5.66
C ARG A 86 3.89 2.01 -4.51
N ALA A 87 2.98 2.97 -4.74
CA ALA A 87 2.55 3.89 -3.70
C ALA A 87 1.75 3.17 -2.61
N GLN A 88 0.88 2.23 -3.02
CA GLN A 88 0.09 1.43 -2.09
C GLN A 88 0.97 0.52 -1.23
N ASP A 89 2.04 -0.07 -1.79
CA ASP A 89 3.03 -0.83 -1.01
C ASP A 89 3.76 0.02 0.02
N HIS A 90 4.18 1.24 -0.34
CA HIS A 90 4.79 2.16 0.61
C HIS A 90 3.81 2.58 1.71
N PHE A 91 2.54 2.80 1.38
CA PHE A 91 1.50 3.09 2.37
C PHE A 91 1.31 1.91 3.33
N TYR A 92 1.18 0.69 2.81
CA TYR A 92 1.00 -0.51 3.62
C TYR A 92 2.19 -0.71 4.59
N ARG A 93 3.43 -0.53 4.10
CA ARG A 93 4.63 -0.59 4.97
C ARG A 93 4.64 0.49 6.05
N ALA A 94 4.31 1.73 5.68
CA ALA A 94 4.23 2.84 6.63
C ALA A 94 3.12 2.63 7.67
N LEU A 95 1.98 2.07 7.24
CA LEU A 95 0.89 1.70 8.13
C LEU A 95 1.31 0.59 9.10
N LYS A 96 2.00 -0.44 8.63
CA LYS A 96 2.49 -1.54 9.47
C LYS A 96 3.52 -1.09 10.51
N GLU A 97 4.31 -0.08 10.18
CA GLU A 97 5.28 0.53 11.11
C GLU A 97 4.60 1.44 12.13
N ALA A 98 3.56 2.18 11.73
CA ALA A 98 2.82 3.08 12.60
C ALA A 98 1.81 2.35 13.51
N ASP A 99 1.12 1.36 12.97
CA ASP A 99 0.05 0.61 13.64
C ASP A 99 -0.03 -0.84 13.09
N PRO A 100 0.83 -1.75 13.57
CA PRO A 100 0.85 -3.14 13.11
C PRO A 100 -0.45 -3.88 13.47
N TYR A 101 -1.06 -3.56 14.62
CA TYR A 101 -2.30 -4.18 15.07
C TYR A 101 -3.48 -3.89 14.14
N LEU A 102 -3.58 -2.65 13.64
CA LEU A 102 -4.58 -2.31 12.64
C LEU A 102 -4.36 -3.11 11.35
N VAL A 103 -3.11 -3.29 10.91
CA VAL A 103 -2.83 -4.10 9.72
C VAL A 103 -3.22 -5.56 9.91
N GLU A 104 -2.84 -6.18 11.03
CA GLU A 104 -3.17 -7.57 11.34
C GLU A 104 -4.70 -7.79 11.38
N ASP A 105 -5.45 -6.91 12.03
CA ASP A 105 -6.92 -6.96 12.09
C ASP A 105 -7.55 -6.86 10.70
N LEU A 106 -7.01 -5.97 9.85
CA LEU A 106 -7.48 -5.82 8.48
C LEU A 106 -7.16 -7.05 7.64
N GLU A 107 -5.95 -7.59 7.74
CA GLU A 107 -5.58 -8.82 7.02
C GLU A 107 -6.44 -10.02 7.45
N GLU A 108 -6.67 -10.19 8.76
CA GLU A 108 -7.51 -11.25 9.33
C GLU A 108 -8.94 -11.18 8.80
N LYS A 109 -9.56 -9.98 8.80
CA LYS A 109 -10.91 -9.75 8.25
C LYS A 109 -11.06 -10.20 6.80
N THR A 110 -9.97 -10.29 6.05
CA THR A 110 -10.03 -10.72 4.66
C THR A 110 -9.64 -12.15 4.37
N SER A 111 -9.09 -12.82 5.38
CA SER A 111 -8.78 -14.24 5.32
C SER A 111 -10.00 -15.14 5.55
N CYS A 112 -11.15 -14.57 5.89
CA CYS A 112 -12.37 -15.34 6.15
C CYS A 112 -13.48 -15.11 5.11
N PRO A 113 -13.50 -15.84 3.97
CA PRO A 113 -14.75 -16.30 3.41
C PRO A 113 -15.17 -17.59 4.15
N GLU A 114 -16.31 -17.51 4.84
CA GLU A 114 -17.28 -18.61 4.91
C GLU A 114 -16.77 -20.00 5.39
N GLN A 115 -16.83 -20.21 6.70
CA GLN A 115 -17.09 -21.54 7.28
C GLN A 115 -18.29 -21.43 8.23
N ALA A 116 -19.49 -21.12 7.72
CA ALA A 116 -20.72 -21.27 8.48
C ALA A 116 -21.96 -21.43 7.58
N GLY A 117 -22.34 -22.68 7.28
CA GLY A 117 -23.61 -22.95 6.62
C GLY A 117 -24.00 -24.42 6.52
N VAL A 118 -24.34 -25.01 7.69
CA VAL A 118 -25.23 -26.16 7.99
C VAL A 118 -25.31 -27.38 7.05
#